data_AF-A0A7C4CSG7-F1
#
_entry.id   AF-A0A7C4CSG7-F1
#
_cell.length_a   1.000
_cell.length_b   1.000
_cell.length_c   1.000
_cell.angle_alpha   90.00
_cell.angle_beta   90.00
_cell.angle_gamma   90.00
#
_symmetry.space_group_name_H-M   'P 1'
#
loop_
_entity.id
_entity.type
_entity.pdbx_description
1 polymer ?
#
loop_
_entity_poly.entity_id
_entity_poly.type
_entity_poly.pdbx_seq_one_letter_code
_entity_poly.pdbx_strand_id
1 'polypeptide(L)' 'MRRGDVELALVASSMIFRLSMRNSVRLPKEIKRGFCKKCRAPLIPGLTAMVRLRRKGSRKLRIVTCLLCWNIHRLELKQD' A
#
# COMPACT_ATOMS: atom_id res chain seq x y z
N MET A 1 -5.17 -5.88 11.25
CA MET A 1 -6.04 -7.06 11.32
C MET A 1 -5.77 -7.73 12.65
N ARG A 2 -6.79 -7.92 13.50
CA ARG A 2 -6.73 -8.99 14.49
C ARG A 2 -6.72 -10.31 13.71
N ARG A 3 -6.08 -11.38 14.21
CA ARG A 3 -6.16 -12.71 13.58
C ARG A 3 -7.65 -13.00 13.37
N GLY A 4 -8.12 -13.06 12.12
CA GLY A 4 -9.55 -13.13 11.85
C GLY A 4 -9.89 -13.15 10.37
N ASP A 5 -9.55 -12.11 9.61
CA ASP A 5 -10.15 -11.99 8.27
C ASP A 5 -9.25 -11.29 7.24
N VAL A 6 -8.20 -11.99 6.83
CA VAL A 6 -7.34 -11.52 5.71
C VAL A 6 -8.11 -11.53 4.40
N GLU A 7 -8.95 -12.55 4.20
CA GLU A 7 -9.73 -12.73 2.97
C GLU A 7 -10.75 -11.62 2.76
N LEU A 8 -11.57 -11.32 3.77
CA LEU A 8 -12.53 -10.22 3.72
C LEU A 8 -11.85 -8.89 3.39
N ALA A 9 -10.71 -8.62 4.01
CA ALA A 9 -9.95 -7.40 3.74
C ALA A 9 -9.48 -7.33 2.28
N LEU A 10 -9.02 -8.44 1.69
CA LEU A 10 -8.61 -8.49 0.28
C LEU A 10 -9.79 -8.26 -0.66
N VAL A 11 -10.94 -8.88 -0.38
CA VAL A 11 -12.16 -8.74 -1.17
C VAL A 11 -12.65 -7.29 -1.14
N ALA A 12 -12.80 -6.69 0.05
CA ALA A 12 -13.20 -5.30 0.21
C ALA A 12 -12.22 -4.33 -0.48
N SER A 13 -10.91 -4.56 -0.33
CA SER A 13 -9.88 -3.74 -0.98
C SER A 13 -9.98 -3.82 -2.50
N SER A 14 -10.19 -5.01 -3.05
CA SER A 14 -10.39 -5.22 -4.49
C SER A 14 -11.61 -4.46 -5.01
N MET A 15 -12.71 -4.44 -4.25
CA MET A 15 -13.90 -3.66 -4.60
C MET A 15 -13.63 -2.16 -4.69
N ILE A 16 -12.88 -1.58 -3.74
CA ILE A 16 -12.50 -0.15 -3.78
C ILE A 16 -11.83 0.20 -5.12
N PHE A 17 -10.89 -0.63 -5.57
CA PHE A 17 -10.19 -0.40 -6.83
C PHE A 17 -11.08 -0.63 -8.04
N ARG A 18 -11.94 -1.66 -8.02
CA ARG A 18 -12.92 -1.90 -9.09
C ARG A 18 -13.88 -0.73 -9.25
N LEU A 19 -14.39 -0.17 -8.15
CA LEU A 19 -15.25 1.01 -8.15
C LEU A 19 -14.51 2.25 -8.67
N SER A 20 -13.27 2.48 -8.24
CA SER A 20 -12.44 3.56 -8.75
C SER A 20 -12.23 3.47 -10.27
N MET A 21 -11.94 2.29 -10.79
CA MET A 21 -11.77 2.08 -12.24
C MET A 21 -13.09 2.23 -12.99
N ARG A 22 -14.18 1.64 -12.49
CA ARG A 22 -15.51 1.71 -13.11
C ARG A 22 -16.02 3.14 -13.22
N ASN A 23 -15.82 3.95 -12.19
CA ASN A 23 -16.29 5.33 -12.14
C ASN A 23 -15.24 6.35 -12.62
N SER A 24 -14.08 5.90 -13.10
CA SER A 24 -12.96 6.77 -13.49
C SER A 24 -12.54 7.76 -12.39
N VAL A 25 -12.74 7.41 -11.11
CA VAL A 25 -12.42 8.25 -9.97
C VAL A 25 -11.00 7.95 -9.49
N ARG A 26 -10.18 9.00 -9.35
CA ARG A 26 -8.85 8.87 -8.78
C ARG A 26 -8.93 8.67 -7.28
N LEU A 27 -8.41 7.54 -6.79
CA LEU A 27 -8.29 7.32 -5.35
C LEU A 27 -7.39 8.39 -4.69
N PRO A 28 -7.78 8.89 -3.50
CA PRO A 28 -6.93 9.73 -2.65
C PRO A 28 -5.54 9.12 -2.44
N LYS A 29 -4.53 9.98 -2.23
CA LYS A 29 -3.12 9.55 -2.14
C LYS A 29 -2.90 8.60 -0.96
N GLU A 30 -3.62 8.83 0.13
CA GLU A 30 -3.59 8.09 1.39
C GLU A 30 -4.05 6.66 1.14
N ILE A 31 -5.20 6.50 0.48
CA ILE A 31 -5.74 5.21 0.06
C ILE A 31 -4.78 4.54 -0.93
N LYS A 32 -4.39 5.23 -2.01
CA LYS A 32 -3.53 4.64 -3.05
C LYS A 32 -2.16 4.17 -2.52
N ARG A 33 -1.64 4.79 -1.46
CA ARG A 33 -0.38 4.41 -0.79
C ARG A 33 -0.57 3.37 0.31
N GLY A 34 -1.78 3.24 0.85
CA GLY A 34 -2.14 2.28 1.91
C GLY A 34 -2.40 0.87 1.41
N PHE A 35 -2.42 0.61 0.10
CA PHE A 35 -2.69 -0.70 -0.47
C PHE A 35 -1.59 -1.15 -1.45
N CYS A 36 -1.38 -2.47 -1.52
CA CYS A 36 -0.49 -3.05 -2.50
C CYS A 36 -1.06 -2.89 -3.91
N LYS A 37 -0.30 -2.30 -4.82
CA LYS A 37 -0.69 -2.16 -6.24
C LYS A 37 -0.82 -3.50 -6.98
N LYS A 38 -0.16 -4.57 -6.49
CA LYS A 38 -0.18 -5.91 -7.09
C LYS A 38 -1.36 -6.72 -6.57
N CYS A 39 -1.34 -7.11 -5.29
CA CYS A 39 -2.38 -7.99 -4.71
C CYS A 39 -3.53 -7.25 -4.03
N ARG A 40 -3.55 -5.91 -4.02
CA ARG A 40 -4.56 -5.05 -3.36
C ARG A 40 -4.66 -5.20 -1.84
N ALA A 41 -3.75 -5.93 -1.20
CA ALA A 41 -3.74 -6.05 0.25
C ALA A 41 -3.50 -4.70 0.96
N PRO A 42 -4.18 -4.42 2.09
CA PRO A 42 -3.84 -3.27 2.93
C PRO A 42 -2.40 -3.43 3.44
N LEU A 43 -1.62 -2.37 3.38
CA LEU A 43 -0.23 -2.32 3.83
C LEU A 43 -0.19 -1.82 5.28
N ILE A 44 -0.33 -2.75 6.22
CA ILE A 44 -0.30 -2.49 7.66
C ILE A 44 1.12 -2.79 8.16
N PRO A 45 1.88 -1.76 8.61
CA PRO A 45 3.23 -1.96 9.15
C PRO A 45 3.24 -2.99 10.28
N GLY A 46 4.18 -3.94 10.21
CA GLY A 46 4.32 -4.99 11.23
C GLY A 46 3.36 -6.18 11.06
N LEU A 47 2.45 -6.14 10.09
CA LEU A 47 1.50 -7.22 9.84
C LEU A 47 1.51 -7.70 8.38
N THR A 48 1.16 -6.82 7.44
CA THR A 48 1.11 -7.14 6.00
C THR A 48 2.12 -6.33 5.19
N ALA A 49 2.84 -5.42 5.84
CA ALA A 49 3.88 -4.60 5.22
C ALA A 49 5.09 -4.41 6.13
N MET A 50 6.26 -4.38 5.48
CA MET A 50 7.52 -3.93 6.08
C MET A 50 7.86 -2.55 5.52
N VAL A 51 8.03 -1.57 6.41
CA VAL A 51 8.39 -0.19 6.03
C VAL A 51 9.85 0.07 6.40
N ARG A 52 10.62 0.56 5.43
CA ARG A 52 12.03 0.96 5.60
C ARG A 52 12.22 2.38 5.09
N LEU A 53 12.97 3.18 5.84
CA LEU A 53 13.44 4.48 5.40
C LEU A 53 14.89 4.33 4.92
N ARG A 54 15.17 4.79 3.70
CA ARG A 54 16.52 4.79 3.12
C ARG A 54 16.87 6.20 2.68
N ARG A 55 18.13 6.58 2.81
CA ARG A 55 18.67 7.79 2.18
C ARG A 55 19.41 7.40 0.90
N LYS A 56 19.24 8.18 -0.16
CA LYS A 56 20.04 8.12 -1.39
C LYS A 56 20.45 9.55 -1.74
N GLY A 57 21.67 9.93 -1.33
CA GLY A 57 22.12 11.33 -1.36
C GLY A 57 21.22 12.22 -0.50
N SER A 58 20.74 13.33 -1.07
CA SER A 58 19.80 14.27 -0.43
C SER A 58 18.37 13.73 -0.31
N ARG A 59 18.01 12.66 -1.05
CA ARG A 59 16.63 12.16 -1.09
C ARG A 59 16.36 11.14 0.03
N LYS A 60 15.24 11.31 0.72
CA LYS A 60 14.69 10.32 1.66
C LYS A 60 13.66 9.44 0.93
N LEU A 61 13.86 8.13 0.94
CA LEU A 61 13.01 7.14 0.30
C LEU A 61 12.28 6.32 1.37
N ARG A 62 10.95 6.29 1.29
CA ARG A 62 10.13 5.32 2.01
C ARG A 62 9.91 4.10 1.11
N ILE A 63 10.43 2.97 1.54
CA ILE A 63 10.28 1.67 0.88
C ILE A 63 9.28 0.85 1.69
N VAL A 64 8.17 0.47 1.08
CA VAL A 64 7.16 -0.39 1.68
C VAL A 64 7.12 -1.70 0.91
N THR A 65 7.50 -2.80 1.55
CA THR A 65 7.44 -4.15 0.97
C THR A 65 6.16 -4.82 1.47
N CYS A 66 5.33 -5.30 0.54
CA CYS A 66 4.18 -6.14 0.89
C CYS A 66 4.67 -7.53 1.31
N LEU A 67 4.25 -8.00 2.48
CA LEU A 67 4.68 -9.30 3.01
C LEU A 67 3.85 -10.47 2.46
N LEU A 68 2.73 -10.19 1.76
CA LEU A 68 1.89 -11.22 1.15
C LEU A 68 2.36 -11.59 -0.27
N CYS A 69 2.76 -10.61 -1.08
CA CYS A 69 3.14 -10.84 -2.49
C CYS A 69 4.52 -10.29 -2.87
N TRP A 70 5.30 -9.82 -1.89
CA TRP A 70 6.66 -9.30 -2.02
C TRP A 70 6.85 -8.09 -2.94
N ASN A 71 5.77 -7.44 -3.37
CA ASN A 71 5.86 -6.26 -4.20
C ASN A 71 6.44 -5.07 -3.41
N ILE A 72 7.36 -4.32 -4.03
CA ILE A 72 8.08 -3.22 -3.41
C ILE A 72 7.52 -1.88 -3.91
N HIS A 73 7.04 -1.06 -2.97
CA HIS A 73 6.57 0.30 -3.20
C HIS A 73 7.65 1.28 -2.77
N ARG A 74 8.00 2.23 -3.64
CA ARG A 74 8.99 3.28 -3.35
C ARG A 74 8.31 4.64 -3.42
N LEU A 75 8.49 5.46 -2.40
CA LEU A 75 8.01 6.83 -2.35
C LEU A 75 9.16 7.75 -1.93
N GLU A 76 9.49 8.72 -2.76
CA GLU A 76 10.34 9.83 -2.35
C GLU A 76 9.57 10.71 -1.37
N LEU A 77 10.17 10.97 -0.21
CA LEU A 77 9.71 11.92 0.78
C LEU A 77 10.36 13.25 0.41
N LYS A 78 9.55 14.22 -0.02
CA LYS A 78 10.00 15.62 -0.10
C LYS A 78 10.15 16.13 1.34
N GLN A 79 11.22 16.88 1.59
CA GLN A 79 11.31 17.68 2.81
C GLN A 79 10.53 18.95 2.52
N ASP A 80 9.52 19.23 3.35
CA ASP A 80 8.95 20.58 3.47
C ASP A 80 9.95 21.47 4.22
#